data_AF-A0A961CRD5-F1
#
_entry.id   AF-A0A961CRD5-F1
#
_cell.length_a   1.000
_cell.length_b   1.000
_cell.length_c   1.000
_cell.angle_alpha   90.00
_cell.angle_beta   90.00
_cell.angle_gamma   90.00
#
_symmetry.space_group_name_H-M   'P 1'
#
loop_
_entity.id
_entity.type
_entity.pdbx_description
1 polymer ?
#
loop_
_entity_poly.entity_id
_entity_poly.type
_entity_poly.pdbx_seq_one_letter_code
_entity_poly.pdbx_strand_id
1 'polypeptide(L)'
;MEPYGADDAVRVGSMLFTLVDPTPGFEVAYSRWYERDHFYGGCLVGPWLFAGRRWVATRELKDMRFPTDVPADAAVADPLDAGSYLATYFVHKGHEAEHFAWANKQVFELYAHDRGFDERRHAHTVLYFTTGDDHRDPDGVPTHMALDHPYAGLVSVHVDRTGDTSHPELTEWFSEQAAPSLFADGSDGTRSPIDQVVHWRPIIPKGSEGDAPMDLGSGPG
;
A
#
# COMPACT_ATOMS: atom_id res chain seq x y z
N MET A 1 -15.59 -11.92 28.05
CA MET A 1 -14.31 -11.81 27.33
C MET A 1 -14.49 -12.71 26.12
N GLU A 2 -14.78 -12.11 24.97
CA GLU A 2 -15.12 -12.86 23.77
C GLU A 2 -13.85 -13.56 23.28
N PRO A 3 -13.83 -14.89 23.08
CA PRO A 3 -12.60 -15.66 22.93
C PRO A 3 -11.97 -15.57 21.53
N TYR A 4 -12.51 -14.71 20.67
CA TYR A 4 -12.08 -14.55 19.28
C TYR A 4 -11.35 -13.20 19.10
N GLY A 5 -10.42 -12.90 20.00
CA GLY A 5 -9.66 -11.65 20.00
C GLY A 5 -8.37 -11.77 19.20
N ALA A 6 -8.03 -10.72 18.44
CA ALA A 6 -6.81 -10.58 17.65
C ALA A 6 -5.58 -11.18 18.33
N ASP A 7 -4.79 -11.99 17.60
CA ASP A 7 -3.51 -12.46 18.12
C ASP A 7 -2.60 -11.25 18.35
N ASP A 8 -2.27 -10.99 19.62
CA ASP A 8 -1.42 -9.86 19.99
C ASP A 8 0.00 -9.97 19.40
N ALA A 9 0.41 -11.18 18.99
CA ALA A 9 1.67 -11.41 18.34
C ALA A 9 1.69 -10.85 16.92
N VAL A 10 0.61 -10.94 16.15
CA VAL A 10 0.59 -10.52 14.74
C VAL A 10 0.28 -9.04 14.62
N ARG A 11 1.26 -8.26 14.17
CA ARG A 11 1.14 -6.80 14.05
C ARG A 11 1.68 -6.30 12.73
N VAL A 12 0.91 -5.45 12.06
CA VAL A 12 1.38 -4.74 10.86
C VAL A 12 2.40 -3.68 11.28
N GLY A 13 3.64 -3.83 10.83
CA GLY A 13 4.72 -2.86 11.05
C GLY A 13 4.89 -1.90 9.90
N SER A 14 4.86 -2.45 8.69
CA SER A 14 4.96 -1.67 7.47
C SER A 14 4.21 -2.32 6.32
N MET A 15 4.00 -1.54 5.27
CA MET A 15 3.41 -1.95 4.01
C MET A 15 4.37 -1.66 2.85
N LEU A 16 4.53 -2.63 1.94
CA LEU A 16 5.01 -2.35 0.59
C LEU A 16 3.82 -2.01 -0.30
N PHE A 17 3.85 -0.84 -0.93
CA PHE A 17 2.84 -0.35 -1.86
C PHE A 17 3.47 -0.22 -3.25
N THR A 18 3.01 -1.05 -4.19
CA THR A 18 3.57 -1.13 -5.55
C THR A 18 2.49 -0.88 -6.58
N LEU A 19 2.43 0.34 -7.10
CA LEU A 19 1.47 0.78 -8.11
C LEU A 19 2.15 0.89 -9.48
N VAL A 20 1.62 0.17 -10.47
CA VAL A 20 2.23 0.06 -11.80
C VAL A 20 1.21 0.03 -12.93
N ASP A 21 1.69 0.26 -14.14
CA ASP A 21 1.00 -0.05 -15.39
C ASP A 21 1.85 -1.00 -16.25
N PRO A 22 1.30 -2.13 -16.72
CA PRO A 22 1.89 -2.91 -17.79
C PRO A 22 1.97 -2.08 -19.08
N THR A 23 2.94 -2.36 -19.93
CA THR A 23 2.94 -1.86 -21.31
C THR A 23 1.64 -2.31 -22.00
N PRO A 24 0.94 -1.44 -22.76
CA PRO A 24 -0.27 -1.84 -23.47
C PRO A 24 -0.08 -3.11 -24.31
N GLY A 25 -0.96 -4.10 -24.12
CA GLY A 25 -0.87 -5.44 -24.73
C GLY A 25 -0.16 -6.50 -23.88
N PHE A 26 0.47 -6.13 -22.76
CA PHE A 26 1.15 -7.04 -21.85
C PHE A 26 0.38 -7.30 -20.55
N GLU A 27 -0.85 -6.82 -20.40
CA GLU A 27 -1.62 -6.86 -19.15
C GLU A 27 -1.84 -8.30 -18.64
N VAL A 28 -2.14 -9.23 -19.56
CA VAL A 28 -2.30 -10.66 -19.25
C VAL A 28 -0.97 -11.31 -18.89
N ALA A 29 0.11 -10.97 -19.60
CA ALA A 29 1.44 -11.49 -19.33
C ALA A 29 1.94 -11.01 -17.96
N TYR A 30 1.79 -9.72 -17.68
CA TYR A 30 2.09 -9.10 -16.40
C TYR A 30 1.31 -9.78 -15.27
N SER A 31 -0.02 -9.93 -15.42
CA SER A 31 -0.83 -10.56 -14.37
C SER A 31 -0.42 -12.00 -14.10
N ARG A 32 -0.12 -12.78 -15.14
CA ARG A 32 0.37 -14.17 -15.00
C ARG A 32 1.73 -14.23 -14.33
N TRP A 33 2.67 -13.38 -14.74
CA TRP A 33 3.99 -13.29 -14.11
C TRP A 33 3.87 -12.90 -12.63
N TYR A 34 3.01 -11.91 -12.33
CA TYR A 34 2.80 -11.45 -10.98
C TYR A 34 2.21 -12.56 -10.10
N GLU A 35 1.11 -13.18 -10.52
CA GLU A 35 0.45 -14.27 -9.78
C GLU A 35 1.32 -15.50 -9.58
N ARG A 36 2.05 -15.91 -10.62
CA ARG A 36 2.73 -17.22 -10.63
C ARG A 36 4.13 -17.16 -10.09
N ASP A 37 4.74 -15.98 -10.09
CA ASP A 37 6.11 -15.79 -9.63
C ASP A 37 6.21 -14.59 -8.69
N HIS A 38 6.12 -13.36 -9.21
CA HIS A 38 6.58 -12.18 -8.47
C HIS A 38 5.90 -11.97 -7.12
N PHE A 39 4.60 -12.25 -7.03
CA PHE A 39 3.84 -12.08 -5.79
C PHE A 39 4.40 -12.92 -4.65
N TYR A 40 4.94 -14.09 -4.96
CA TYR A 40 5.58 -14.98 -4.01
C TYR A 40 7.09 -14.79 -3.99
N GLY A 41 7.75 -15.02 -5.13
CA GLY A 41 9.21 -15.01 -5.25
C GLY A 41 9.84 -13.65 -4.96
N GLY A 42 9.17 -12.55 -5.28
CA GLY A 42 9.63 -11.19 -4.97
C GLY A 42 9.21 -10.70 -3.59
N CYS A 43 8.18 -11.31 -2.99
CA CYS A 43 7.55 -10.78 -1.78
C CYS A 43 7.22 -11.89 -0.76
N LEU A 44 6.14 -12.66 -0.93
CA LEU A 44 5.58 -13.48 0.17
C LEU A 44 6.45 -14.64 0.68
N VAL A 45 7.49 -15.07 -0.06
CA VAL A 45 8.47 -16.04 0.48
C VAL A 45 9.58 -15.37 1.32
N GLY A 46 9.62 -14.04 1.29
CA GLY A 46 10.54 -13.24 2.09
C GLY A 46 10.23 -13.33 3.57
N PRO A 47 11.24 -13.17 4.43
CA PRO A 47 11.04 -13.23 5.87
C PRO A 47 10.09 -12.10 6.30
N TRP A 48 9.17 -12.44 7.20
CA TRP A 48 8.26 -11.52 7.90
C TRP A 48 7.18 -10.82 7.06
N LEU A 49 7.09 -11.07 5.75
CA LEU A 49 5.85 -10.83 5.03
C LEU A 49 4.84 -11.91 5.41
N PHE A 50 3.65 -11.51 5.84
CA PHE A 50 2.63 -12.47 6.27
C PHE A 50 1.31 -12.35 5.52
N ALA A 51 1.08 -11.24 4.82
CA ALA A 51 -0.12 -11.04 4.01
C ALA A 51 0.19 -10.19 2.78
N GLY A 52 -0.58 -10.40 1.71
CA GLY A 52 -0.46 -9.63 0.47
C GLY A 52 -1.77 -9.63 -0.30
N ARG A 53 -2.03 -8.57 -1.06
CA ARG A 53 -3.19 -8.49 -1.95
C ARG A 53 -2.91 -7.66 -3.19
N ARG A 54 -3.62 -7.99 -4.28
CA ARG A 54 -3.61 -7.24 -5.53
C ARG A 54 -4.95 -6.56 -5.76
N TRP A 55 -4.89 -5.37 -6.34
CA TRP A 55 -6.04 -4.53 -6.67
C TRP A 55 -5.87 -3.99 -8.08
N VAL A 56 -7.00 -3.68 -8.73
CA VAL A 56 -7.01 -3.07 -10.06
C VAL A 56 -7.92 -1.85 -10.05
N ALA A 57 -7.36 -0.69 -10.39
CA ALA A 57 -8.12 0.52 -10.67
C ALA A 57 -8.43 0.56 -12.16
N THR A 58 -9.70 0.34 -12.53
CA THR A 58 -10.16 0.50 -13.92
C THR A 58 -10.13 1.97 -14.33
N ARG A 59 -10.36 2.25 -15.62
CA ARG A 59 -10.40 3.63 -16.12
C ARG A 59 -11.38 4.48 -15.32
N GLU A 60 -12.59 3.98 -15.07
CA GLU A 60 -13.63 4.68 -14.31
C GLU A 60 -13.19 4.99 -12.87
N LEU A 61 -12.44 4.08 -12.23
CA LEU A 61 -11.87 4.32 -10.90
C LEU A 61 -10.74 5.35 -10.93
N LYS A 62 -9.91 5.35 -11.97
CA LYS A 62 -8.84 6.35 -12.13
C LYS A 62 -9.39 7.74 -12.45
N ASP A 63 -10.50 7.83 -13.17
CA ASP A 63 -11.17 9.10 -13.49
C ASP A 63 -11.77 9.77 -12.23
N MET A 64 -11.92 9.02 -11.12
CA MET A 64 -12.32 9.57 -9.82
C MET A 64 -11.15 10.14 -9.00
N ARG A 65 -9.90 10.10 -9.49
CA ARG A 65 -8.75 10.66 -8.76
C ARG A 65 -8.89 12.16 -8.59
N PHE A 66 -8.54 12.63 -7.39
CA PHE A 66 -8.59 14.04 -7.04
C PHE A 66 -7.47 14.37 -6.04
N PRO A 67 -7.04 15.65 -5.97
CA PRO A 67 -7.33 16.71 -6.94
C PRO A 67 -6.65 16.44 -8.30
N THR A 68 -7.18 17.00 -9.39
CA THR A 68 -6.63 16.79 -10.75
C THR A 68 -5.59 17.85 -11.15
N ASP A 69 -5.47 18.91 -10.37
CA ASP A 69 -4.58 20.05 -10.54
C ASP A 69 -3.43 20.07 -9.53
N VAL A 70 -3.04 18.90 -9.02
CA VAL A 70 -1.94 18.77 -8.06
C VAL A 70 -0.58 19.10 -8.72
N PRO A 71 0.31 19.84 -8.06
CA PRO A 71 1.68 20.05 -8.53
C PRO A 71 2.41 18.72 -8.76
N ALA A 72 3.24 18.63 -9.80
CA ALA A 72 3.92 17.38 -10.18
C ALA A 72 4.82 16.81 -9.07
N ASP A 73 5.40 17.67 -8.23
CA ASP A 73 6.23 17.31 -7.08
C ASP A 73 5.43 16.81 -5.85
N ALA A 74 4.12 17.05 -5.83
CA ALA A 74 3.19 16.51 -4.83
C ALA A 74 2.34 15.35 -5.38
N ALA A 75 2.45 15.04 -6.67
CA ALA A 75 1.67 14.00 -7.32
C ALA A 75 2.23 12.61 -6.99
N VAL A 76 1.34 11.69 -6.58
CA VAL A 76 1.67 10.28 -6.37
C VAL A 76 2.07 9.59 -7.68
N ALA A 77 1.66 10.12 -8.82
CA ALA A 77 1.99 9.55 -10.12
C ALA A 77 2.16 10.65 -11.16
N ASP A 78 3.11 10.47 -12.08
CA ASP A 78 3.29 11.32 -13.26
C ASP A 78 3.31 10.45 -14.53
N PRO A 79 2.27 10.52 -15.40
CA PRO A 79 1.08 11.38 -15.27
C PRO A 79 0.15 10.95 -14.11
N LEU A 80 -0.73 11.86 -13.68
CA LEU A 80 -1.65 11.62 -12.55
C LEU A 80 -2.54 10.38 -12.72
N ASP A 81 -2.82 9.97 -13.96
CA ASP A 81 -3.63 8.79 -14.29
C ASP A 81 -2.82 7.49 -14.42
N ALA A 82 -1.50 7.52 -14.17
CA ALA A 82 -0.65 6.34 -14.18
C ALA A 82 -0.89 5.45 -12.94
N GLY A 83 -0.69 4.14 -13.12
CA GLY A 83 -0.89 3.12 -12.12
C GLY A 83 -2.31 2.56 -12.14
N SER A 84 -2.49 1.35 -12.67
CA SER A 84 -3.78 0.65 -12.67
C SER A 84 -3.74 -0.62 -11.82
N TYR A 85 -2.55 -1.19 -11.60
CA TYR A 85 -2.36 -2.42 -10.85
C TYR A 85 -1.60 -2.12 -9.57
N LEU A 86 -2.24 -2.35 -8.44
CA LEU A 86 -1.64 -2.18 -7.12
C LEU A 86 -1.38 -3.56 -6.51
N ALA A 87 -0.19 -3.75 -5.95
CA ALA A 87 0.07 -4.80 -4.98
C ALA A 87 0.44 -4.18 -3.63
N THR A 88 -0.16 -4.71 -2.57
CA THR A 88 0.09 -4.32 -1.19
C THR A 88 0.55 -5.53 -0.39
N TYR A 89 1.54 -5.36 0.48
CA TYR A 89 2.03 -6.42 1.34
C TYR A 89 2.27 -5.93 2.75
N PHE A 90 2.00 -6.76 3.76
CA PHE A 90 2.28 -6.44 5.15
C PHE A 90 3.52 -7.15 5.67
N VAL A 91 4.39 -6.37 6.28
CA VAL A 91 5.58 -6.82 7.01
C VAL A 91 5.27 -6.77 8.50
N HIS A 92 5.69 -7.81 9.22
CA HIS A 92 5.53 -7.88 10.66
C HIS A 92 6.27 -6.76 11.38
N LYS A 93 5.62 -6.16 12.38
CA LYS A 93 6.18 -5.11 13.22
C LYS A 93 7.48 -5.54 13.89
N GLY A 94 8.50 -4.70 13.79
CA GLY A 94 9.83 -4.91 14.38
C GLY A 94 10.79 -5.72 13.53
N HIS A 95 10.35 -6.23 12.37
CA HIS A 95 11.15 -7.04 11.46
C HIS A 95 11.40 -6.37 10.10
N GLU A 96 11.09 -5.09 9.98
CA GLU A 96 11.19 -4.33 8.73
C GLU A 96 12.62 -4.34 8.18
N ALA A 97 13.61 -4.10 9.03
CA ALA A 97 15.03 -4.10 8.62
C ALA A 97 15.50 -5.46 8.11
N GLU A 98 15.05 -6.56 8.73
CA GLU A 98 15.39 -7.92 8.30
C GLU A 98 14.75 -8.23 6.96
N HIS A 99 13.47 -7.87 6.80
CA HIS A 99 12.77 -8.01 5.53
C HIS A 99 13.45 -7.20 4.41
N PHE A 100 13.77 -5.93 4.65
CA PHE A 100 14.39 -5.06 3.64
C PHE A 100 15.79 -5.52 3.25
N ALA A 101 16.58 -6.00 4.19
CA ALA A 101 17.91 -6.56 3.90
C ALA A 101 17.83 -7.79 2.97
N TRP A 102 16.78 -8.59 3.09
CA TRP A 102 16.50 -9.70 2.16
C TRP A 102 15.98 -9.18 0.81
N ALA A 103 14.98 -8.30 0.82
CA ALA A 103 14.31 -7.81 -0.39
C ALA A 103 15.27 -7.08 -1.34
N ASN A 104 16.19 -6.27 -0.81
CA ASN A 104 17.20 -5.55 -1.57
C ASN A 104 18.16 -6.48 -2.34
N LYS A 105 18.34 -7.73 -1.90
CA LYS A 105 19.14 -8.72 -2.65
C LYS A 105 18.26 -9.48 -3.62
N GLN A 106 17.08 -9.89 -3.15
CA GLN A 106 16.14 -10.72 -3.88
C GLN A 106 15.74 -10.09 -5.22
N VAL A 107 15.48 -8.78 -5.27
CA VAL A 107 15.06 -8.13 -6.52
C VAL A 107 16.14 -8.26 -7.60
N PHE A 108 17.42 -8.08 -7.26
CA PHE A 108 18.50 -8.23 -8.24
C PHE A 108 18.71 -9.68 -8.65
N GLU A 109 18.61 -10.63 -7.70
CA GLU A 109 18.70 -12.06 -8.00
C GLU A 109 17.60 -12.51 -8.97
N LEU A 110 16.35 -12.06 -8.77
CA LEU A 110 15.25 -12.36 -9.67
C LEU A 110 15.52 -11.84 -11.09
N TYR A 111 15.97 -10.60 -11.23
CA TYR A 111 16.30 -10.03 -12.54
C TYR A 111 17.51 -10.72 -13.19
N ALA A 112 18.53 -11.09 -12.42
CA ALA A 112 19.69 -11.85 -12.92
C ALA A 112 19.34 -13.27 -13.39
N HIS A 113 18.17 -13.78 -13.01
CA HIS A 113 17.66 -15.10 -13.38
C HIS A 113 16.46 -15.05 -14.34
N ASP A 114 16.29 -13.94 -15.07
CA ASP A 114 15.20 -13.74 -16.05
C ASP A 114 13.79 -13.89 -15.45
N ARG A 115 13.65 -13.58 -14.15
CA ARG A 115 12.37 -13.56 -13.41
C ARG A 115 11.85 -12.14 -13.19
N GLY A 116 12.50 -11.14 -13.80
CA GLY A 116 11.97 -9.78 -13.94
C GLY A 116 10.80 -9.72 -14.92
N PHE A 117 10.21 -8.54 -15.08
CA PHE A 117 9.21 -8.31 -16.12
C PHE A 117 9.30 -6.85 -16.57
N ASP A 118 9.98 -6.64 -17.70
CA ASP A 118 10.37 -5.31 -18.18
C ASP A 118 9.21 -4.54 -18.83
N GLU A 119 8.16 -5.25 -19.24
CA GLU A 119 6.98 -4.67 -19.91
C GLU A 119 5.99 -4.05 -18.91
N ARG A 120 6.53 -3.25 -17.99
CA ARG A 120 5.77 -2.47 -17.01
C ARG A 120 6.49 -1.17 -16.67
N ARG A 121 5.72 -0.20 -16.21
CA ARG A 121 6.20 1.04 -15.61
C ARG A 121 5.65 1.18 -14.21
N HIS A 122 6.53 1.48 -13.26
CA HIS A 122 6.10 1.85 -11.92
C HIS A 122 5.59 3.29 -11.92
N ALA A 123 4.41 3.50 -11.33
CA ALA A 123 3.89 4.83 -11.06
C ALA A 123 4.35 5.30 -9.67
N HIS A 124 4.33 4.39 -8.69
CA HIS A 124 4.73 4.66 -7.31
C HIS A 124 5.06 3.34 -6.61
N THR A 125 6.27 3.18 -6.08
CA THR A 125 6.65 1.99 -5.30
C THR A 125 7.43 2.36 -4.07
N VAL A 126 6.77 2.28 -2.93
CA VAL A 126 7.25 2.84 -1.66
C VAL A 126 6.89 1.94 -0.50
N LEU A 127 7.75 1.95 0.52
CA LEU A 127 7.51 1.33 1.80
C LEU A 127 6.96 2.36 2.79
N TYR A 128 6.01 1.93 3.62
CA TYR A 128 5.35 2.78 4.61
C TYR A 128 5.35 2.12 5.98
N PHE A 129 5.72 2.83 7.05
CA PHE A 129 5.43 2.38 8.41
C PHE A 129 3.96 2.61 8.75
N THR A 130 3.34 1.65 9.41
CA THR A 130 2.03 1.87 10.04
C THR A 130 2.18 2.87 11.18
N THR A 131 1.28 3.86 11.25
CA THR A 131 1.23 4.85 12.34
C THR A 131 -0.01 4.72 13.21
N GLY A 132 -1.05 4.05 12.73
CA GLY A 132 -2.26 3.76 13.48
C GLY A 132 -3.30 3.07 12.60
N ASP A 133 -4.38 2.65 13.23
CA ASP A 133 -5.51 2.00 12.58
C ASP A 133 -6.79 2.28 13.36
N ASP A 134 -7.82 2.74 12.67
CA ASP A 134 -9.15 3.01 13.21
C ASP A 134 -10.15 2.08 12.56
N HIS A 135 -11.15 1.64 13.32
CA HIS A 135 -12.18 0.72 12.86
C HIS A 135 -13.56 1.30 13.11
N ARG A 136 -14.48 1.10 12.17
CA ARG A 136 -15.89 1.48 12.34
C ARG A 136 -16.52 0.70 13.49
N ASP A 137 -16.28 -0.61 13.51
CA ASP A 137 -16.85 -1.55 14.48
C ASP A 137 -15.73 -2.04 15.43
N PRO A 138 -15.89 -1.96 16.77
CA PRO A 138 -14.87 -2.40 17.72
C PRO A 138 -14.49 -3.88 17.64
N ASP A 139 -15.41 -4.72 17.14
CA ASP A 139 -15.21 -6.16 16.89
C ASP A 139 -15.17 -6.45 15.37
N GLY A 140 -14.71 -5.45 14.60
CA GLY A 140 -14.53 -5.56 13.15
C GLY A 140 -13.32 -6.42 12.79
N VAL A 141 -12.99 -6.44 11.50
CA VAL A 141 -11.83 -7.19 10.99
C VAL A 141 -10.54 -6.54 11.48
N PRO A 142 -9.68 -7.24 12.24
CA PRO A 142 -8.41 -6.67 12.69
C PRO A 142 -7.50 -6.30 11.51
N THR A 143 -6.75 -5.21 11.63
CA THR A 143 -5.85 -4.69 10.57
C THR A 143 -4.91 -5.73 9.97
N HIS A 144 -4.35 -6.64 10.77
CA HIS A 144 -3.46 -7.68 10.25
C HIS A 144 -4.16 -8.68 9.31
N MET A 145 -5.49 -8.79 9.34
CA MET A 145 -6.29 -9.61 8.43
C MET A 145 -6.80 -8.84 7.22
N ALA A 146 -6.55 -7.53 7.11
CA ALA A 146 -7.19 -6.68 6.11
C ALA A 146 -6.89 -7.10 4.66
N LEU A 147 -5.71 -7.67 4.39
CA LEU A 147 -5.35 -8.14 3.05
C LEU A 147 -5.92 -9.52 2.72
N ASP A 148 -6.29 -10.34 3.71
CA ASP A 148 -6.90 -11.66 3.50
C ASP A 148 -8.43 -11.62 3.55
N HIS A 149 -8.99 -10.67 4.30
CA HIS A 149 -10.43 -10.45 4.38
C HIS A 149 -10.99 -10.01 3.03
N PRO A 150 -12.13 -10.53 2.55
CA PRO A 150 -12.66 -10.27 1.21
C PRO A 150 -13.30 -8.88 1.04
N TYR A 151 -12.63 -7.80 1.47
CA TYR A 151 -13.05 -6.44 1.15
C TYR A 151 -13.23 -6.24 -0.35
N ALA A 152 -14.28 -5.51 -0.73
CA ALA A 152 -14.61 -5.27 -2.13
C ALA A 152 -13.66 -4.27 -2.82
N GLY A 153 -12.96 -3.43 -2.05
CA GLY A 153 -12.06 -2.43 -2.59
C GLY A 153 -11.14 -1.82 -1.55
N LEU A 154 -10.20 -1.02 -2.04
CA LEU A 154 -9.28 -0.19 -1.27
C LEU A 154 -9.25 1.21 -1.88
N VAL A 155 -9.22 2.22 -1.03
CA VAL A 155 -9.00 3.61 -1.41
C VAL A 155 -7.71 4.07 -0.75
N SER A 156 -6.79 4.64 -1.53
CA SER A 156 -5.57 5.26 -1.02
C SER A 156 -5.67 6.77 -1.17
N VAL A 157 -5.46 7.49 -0.07
CA VAL A 157 -5.36 8.95 -0.06
C VAL A 157 -3.97 9.32 0.42
N HIS A 158 -3.24 10.10 -0.37
CA HIS A 158 -1.93 10.60 -0.03
C HIS A 158 -2.07 12.06 0.35
N VAL A 159 -1.55 12.43 1.52
CA VAL A 159 -1.71 13.77 2.08
C VAL A 159 -0.36 14.31 2.53
N ASP A 160 -0.17 15.60 2.35
CA ASP A 160 0.95 16.35 2.90
C ASP A 160 0.51 17.20 4.09
N ARG A 161 1.41 17.35 5.06
CA ARG A 161 1.23 18.27 6.18
C ARG A 161 1.41 19.70 5.69
N THR A 162 0.53 20.60 6.12
CA THR A 162 0.66 22.03 5.85
C THR A 162 1.35 22.77 6.99
N GLY A 163 2.25 23.70 6.69
CA GLY A 163 2.90 24.54 7.70
C GLY A 163 3.71 23.72 8.72
N ASP A 164 3.55 24.04 10.00
CA ASP A 164 4.32 23.44 11.09
C ASP A 164 3.65 22.20 11.72
N THR A 165 2.55 21.70 11.16
CA THR A 165 1.85 20.51 11.67
C THR A 165 2.83 19.33 11.76
N SER A 166 2.96 18.75 12.95
CA SER A 166 3.84 17.62 13.22
C SER A 166 3.20 16.28 12.81
N HIS A 167 4.01 15.21 12.73
CA HIS A 167 3.48 13.87 12.46
C HIS A 167 2.51 13.36 13.55
N PRO A 168 2.77 13.57 14.86
CA PRO A 168 1.81 13.22 15.90
C PRO A 168 0.48 13.95 15.76
N GLU A 169 0.50 15.27 15.51
CA GLU A 169 -0.74 16.06 15.31
C GLU A 169 -1.52 15.58 14.09
N LEU A 170 -0.85 15.22 12.98
CA LEU A 170 -1.53 14.63 11.83
C LEU A 170 -2.17 13.27 12.18
N THR A 171 -1.48 12.44 12.96
CA THR A 171 -1.97 11.12 13.37
C THR A 171 -3.19 11.24 14.30
N GLU A 172 -3.17 12.19 15.23
CA GLU A 172 -4.31 12.52 16.10
C GLU A 172 -5.49 13.03 15.28
N TRP A 173 -5.28 13.95 14.33
CA TRP A 173 -6.35 14.42 13.44
C TRP A 173 -7.00 13.29 12.64
N PHE A 174 -6.19 12.33 12.17
CA PHE A 174 -6.71 11.17 11.46
C PHE A 174 -7.68 10.35 12.31
N SER A 175 -7.33 10.05 13.55
CA SER A 175 -8.15 9.23 14.45
C SER A 175 -9.34 10.00 15.02
N GLU A 176 -9.17 11.30 15.33
CA GLU A 176 -10.22 12.09 15.99
C GLU A 176 -11.21 12.72 15.01
N GLN A 177 -10.82 12.94 13.75
CA GLN A 177 -11.64 13.68 12.78
C GLN A 177 -11.86 12.90 11.49
N ALA A 178 -10.78 12.49 10.82
CA ALA A 178 -10.88 11.91 9.48
C ALA A 178 -11.59 10.54 9.50
N ALA A 179 -11.13 9.61 10.32
CA ALA A 179 -11.70 8.27 10.41
C ALA A 179 -13.18 8.29 10.87
N PRO A 180 -13.57 9.02 11.94
CA PRO A 180 -14.99 9.16 12.31
C PRO A 180 -15.85 9.71 11.17
N SER A 181 -15.35 10.67 10.40
CA SER A 181 -16.09 11.21 9.25
C SER A 181 -16.27 10.19 8.12
N LEU A 182 -15.28 9.31 7.91
CA LEU A 182 -15.35 8.24 6.90
C LEU A 182 -16.27 7.09 7.35
N PHE A 183 -16.39 6.87 8.66
CA PHE A 183 -17.28 5.85 9.23
C PHE A 183 -18.73 6.32 9.37
N ALA A 184 -18.97 7.63 9.34
CA ALA A 184 -20.31 8.18 9.48
C ALA A 184 -21.24 7.72 8.34
N ASP A 185 -22.47 7.35 8.71
CA ASP A 185 -23.50 7.01 7.74
C ASP A 185 -23.88 8.23 6.90
N GLY A 186 -24.33 7.98 5.67
CA GLY A 186 -24.84 9.00 4.78
C GLY A 186 -26.04 9.72 5.39
N SER A 187 -26.28 10.96 4.97
CA SER A 187 -27.44 11.74 5.43
C SER A 187 -28.80 11.10 5.09
N ASP A 188 -28.81 10.16 4.14
CA ASP A 188 -29.95 9.34 3.75
C ASP A 188 -30.10 8.04 4.58
N GLY A 189 -29.25 7.84 5.58
CA GLY A 189 -29.21 6.65 6.43
C GLY A 189 -28.46 5.47 5.82
N THR A 190 -27.80 5.64 4.68
CA THR A 190 -26.97 4.59 4.07
C THR A 190 -25.73 4.36 4.94
N ARG A 191 -25.49 3.11 5.35
CA ARG A 191 -24.33 2.76 6.16
C ARG A 191 -23.03 3.05 5.41
N SER A 192 -22.03 3.61 6.10
CA SER A 192 -20.71 3.79 5.47
C SER A 192 -20.12 2.44 5.02
N PRO A 193 -19.62 2.32 3.77
CA PRO A 193 -18.97 1.11 3.29
C PRO A 193 -17.54 0.94 3.85
N ILE A 194 -17.00 1.96 4.54
CA ILE A 194 -15.64 1.92 5.09
C ILE A 194 -15.65 1.15 6.40
N ASP A 195 -14.84 0.10 6.47
CA ASP A 195 -14.75 -0.77 7.64
C ASP A 195 -13.60 -0.36 8.57
N GLN A 196 -12.45 -0.03 7.99
CA GLN A 196 -11.25 0.39 8.70
C GLN A 196 -10.46 1.42 7.89
N VAL A 197 -9.69 2.24 8.59
CA VAL A 197 -8.73 3.20 8.02
C VAL A 197 -7.38 2.93 8.65
N VAL A 198 -6.36 2.70 7.84
CA VAL A 198 -4.99 2.45 8.31
C VAL A 198 -4.10 3.60 7.89
N HIS A 199 -3.33 4.13 8.84
CA HIS A 199 -2.49 5.29 8.66
C HIS A 199 -1.05 4.89 8.42
N TRP A 200 -0.40 5.63 7.53
CA TRP A 200 0.88 5.28 6.99
C TRP A 200 1.79 6.49 6.95
N ARG A 201 3.07 6.29 7.27
CA ARG A 201 4.12 7.27 6.99
C ARG A 201 5.19 6.66 6.09
N PRO A 202 5.66 7.40 5.07
CA PRO A 202 6.68 6.88 4.17
C PRO A 202 7.98 6.53 4.93
N ILE A 203 8.62 5.47 4.48
CA ILE A 203 9.99 5.12 4.87
C ILE A 203 10.92 5.77 3.86
N ILE A 204 11.77 6.70 4.31
CA ILE A 204 12.79 7.33 3.47
C ILE A 204 14.04 6.43 3.48
N PRO A 205 14.39 5.79 2.35
CA PRO A 205 15.57 4.94 2.29
C PRO A 205 16.86 5.75 2.50
N LYS A 206 17.89 5.14 3.10
CA LYS A 206 19.20 5.79 3.29
C LYS A 206 20.31 5.07 2.54
N GLY A 207 21.18 5.84 1.87
CA GLY A 207 22.32 5.28 1.14
C GLY A 207 21.85 4.44 -0.05
N SER A 208 22.23 3.17 -0.09
CA SER A 208 21.82 2.20 -1.12
C SER A 208 20.56 1.41 -0.74
N GLU A 209 19.92 1.69 0.40
CA GLU A 209 18.60 1.16 0.69
C GLU A 209 17.62 1.69 -0.37
N GLY A 210 16.78 0.82 -0.95
CA GLY A 210 15.85 1.22 -2.00
C GLY A 210 16.42 1.22 -3.41
N ASP A 211 17.71 0.88 -3.60
CA ASP A 211 18.27 0.61 -4.91
C ASP A 211 17.47 -0.50 -5.61
N ALA A 212 17.12 -0.26 -6.86
CA ALA A 212 16.35 -1.21 -7.66
C ALA A 212 16.88 -1.23 -9.11
N PRO A 213 16.78 -2.37 -9.82
CA PRO A 213 17.22 -2.48 -11.21
C PRO A 213 16.27 -1.80 -12.22
N MET A 214 15.26 -1.06 -11.74
CA MET A 214 14.27 -0.36 -12.54
C MET A 214 13.87 0.96 -11.88
N ASP A 215 13.22 1.85 -12.65
CA ASP A 215 12.55 3.03 -12.11
C ASP A 215 11.33 2.62 -11.26
N LEU A 216 11.26 3.13 -10.04
CA LEU A 216 10.19 2.87 -9.07
C LEU A 216 9.05 3.89 -9.12
N GLY A 217 9.13 4.88 -10.03
CA GLY A 217 8.16 5.95 -10.16
C GLY A 217 8.38 7.04 -9.11
N SER A 218 7.29 7.67 -8.66
CA SER A 218 7.38 8.70 -7.62
C SER A 218 7.89 8.12 -6.30
N GLY A 219 8.67 8.92 -5.59
CA GLY A 219 9.27 8.55 -4.31
C GLY A 219 8.34 8.76 -3.11
N PRO A 220 8.83 8.46 -1.90
CA PRO A 220 8.08 8.62 -0.64
C PRO A 220 7.72 10.06 -0.21
N GLY A 221 7.99 11.07 -1.04
CA GLY A 221 7.96 12.49 -0.66
C GLY A 221 9.35 13.07 -0.45
#